data_AF-A0A1J3K021-F1
#
_entry.id   AF-A0A1J3K021-F1
#
_cell.length_a   1.000
_cell.length_b   1.000
_cell.length_c   1.000
_cell.angle_alpha   90.00
_cell.angle_beta   90.00
_cell.angle_gamma   90.00
#
_symmetry.space_group_name_H-M   'P 1'
#
loop_
_entity.id
_entity.type
_entity.pdbx_description
1 polymer ?
#
loop_
_entity_poly.entity_id
_entity_poly.type
_entity_poly.pdbx_seq_one_letter_code
_entity_poly.pdbx_strand_id
1 'polypeptide(L)'
;MEASPLKKLEQMEFSLDSVTDISSPSVSSSSPAVATFSCVDGVTELRFLQSDTAECFNFDLASAQLFKLGPVQFLCVSDRSNSSEEKSFSKGVNIKFRNEKDSKDFCDSFEEWRKNAVVQGSSLENGTVSSNKSKFDYKIEASSAKMYFHYYGQLLHQQNMLQDYVRTGTYYAAVMENRSDFAGRVVVDVGAGSGILSMFAAQAGAKHVYAVEASEMAEYARKLIAGNPLFAERITVIKGKVEDIELPEKADVLISEPMGTLLVNERMLESYVIARDRFMSPNGKMFPTVGRIHMAPFSDEFLFIEMANKALFWQQQNYYGVDLTALFGSAHQGYFSQPVVDAFDPRLLVAPPMFHTIDFTQMKEEDFYEIDVPLKFTASMCTRLHGLACWFDVLFDGSTVQRWLTTAPGAPTTHWYQIRCVLSQPIYVMAGQEITGRLHLIAHSAQSYTIDLTLSAKMWGPGASQGGILQSSTCKFDLKEPYYRMSQPQAYPVAQEPPLQPQEQLNTQDMQTKNDELEVELLQQQPQNASTQL
;
A
#
# COMPACT_ATOMS: atom_id res chain seq x y z
N MET A 1 24.40 -20.17 -40.84
CA MET A 1 25.51 -19.30 -40.40
C MET A 1 25.07 -17.87 -40.67
N GLU A 2 24.41 -17.26 -39.70
CA GLU A 2 24.17 -15.82 -39.67
C GLU A 2 24.79 -15.32 -38.38
N ALA A 3 25.68 -14.33 -38.52
CA ALA A 3 26.52 -13.82 -37.45
C ALA A 3 25.68 -13.02 -36.45
N SER A 4 25.76 -13.39 -35.17
CA SER A 4 25.32 -12.53 -34.07
C SER A 4 26.26 -11.32 -33.97
N PRO A 5 25.75 -10.10 -33.73
CA PRO A 5 26.60 -8.92 -33.57
C PRO A 5 27.34 -9.02 -32.23
N LEU A 6 28.59 -9.46 -32.25
CA LEU A 6 29.53 -9.31 -31.14
C LEU A 6 29.76 -7.80 -30.94
N LYS A 7 29.19 -7.27 -29.85
CA LYS A 7 29.41 -5.90 -29.38
C LYS A 7 30.91 -5.66 -29.15
N LYS A 8 31.50 -4.79 -29.98
CA LYS A 8 32.65 -3.96 -29.59
C LYS A 8 32.27 -3.18 -28.33
N LEU A 9 32.88 -3.47 -27.19
CA LEU A 9 33.00 -2.50 -26.10
C LEU A 9 34.46 -2.08 -26.06
N GLU A 10 34.69 -1.01 -26.81
CA GLU A 10 35.92 -0.25 -26.90
C GLU A 10 36.21 0.40 -25.54
N GLN A 11 37.50 0.50 -25.22
CA GLN A 11 38.04 1.25 -24.08
C GLN A 11 37.38 2.63 -23.97
N MET A 12 37.01 3.05 -22.75
CA MET A 12 36.37 4.34 -22.51
C MET A 12 37.19 5.17 -21.53
N GLU A 13 37.45 6.43 -21.87
CA GLU A 13 38.38 7.30 -21.15
C GLU A 13 37.72 8.58 -20.63
N PHE A 14 38.12 8.99 -19.43
CA PHE A 14 37.71 10.23 -18.78
C PHE A 14 38.94 11.01 -18.36
N SER A 15 38.94 12.32 -18.66
CA SER A 15 39.96 13.23 -18.18
C SER A 15 39.62 13.70 -16.77
N LEU A 16 40.60 13.62 -15.87
CA LEU A 16 40.48 14.01 -14.47
C LEU A 16 41.30 15.27 -14.19
N ASP A 17 40.85 16.04 -13.20
CA ASP A 17 41.61 17.18 -12.66
C ASP A 17 42.79 16.66 -11.82
N SER A 18 42.52 15.69 -10.94
CA SER A 18 43.56 15.01 -10.17
C SER A 18 43.11 13.66 -9.64
N VAL A 19 44.08 12.76 -9.42
CA VAL A 19 43.92 11.50 -8.66
C VAL A 19 45.01 11.43 -7.60
N THR A 20 44.65 11.07 -6.37
CA THR A 20 45.60 10.96 -5.25
C THR A 20 45.36 9.68 -4.43
N ASP A 21 46.43 8.93 -4.16
CA ASP A 21 46.39 7.78 -3.24
C ASP A 21 46.21 8.26 -1.80
N ILE A 22 45.37 7.56 -1.05
CA ILE A 22 45.03 7.88 0.34
C ILE A 22 46.04 7.27 1.32
N SER A 23 46.77 6.25 0.90
CA SER A 23 47.73 5.52 1.74
C SER A 23 49.10 6.19 1.86
N SER A 24 49.39 7.22 1.05
CA SER A 24 50.69 7.90 1.00
C SER A 24 50.55 9.38 1.39
N PRO A 25 50.86 9.78 2.65
CA PRO A 25 50.68 11.16 3.10
C PRO A 25 51.76 12.13 2.61
N SER A 26 52.76 11.68 1.83
CA SER A 26 54.02 12.41 1.62
C SER A 26 54.25 13.00 0.22
N VAL A 27 53.28 12.97 -0.72
CA VAL A 27 53.41 13.73 -1.98
C VAL A 27 52.06 14.31 -2.40
N SER A 28 51.86 15.60 -2.11
CA SER A 28 50.74 16.38 -2.66
C SER A 28 51.04 16.81 -4.10
N SER A 29 51.13 15.86 -5.04
CA SER A 29 51.14 16.18 -6.47
C SER A 29 49.75 15.95 -7.04
N SER A 30 48.96 17.02 -7.13
CA SER A 30 47.72 17.05 -7.89
C SER A 30 48.04 17.08 -9.39
N SER A 31 48.48 15.96 -9.94
CA SER A 31 48.72 15.87 -11.38
C SER A 31 47.46 15.41 -12.10
N PRO A 32 47.20 15.93 -13.32
CA PRO A 32 46.14 15.43 -14.18
C PRO A 32 46.25 13.93 -14.39
N ALA A 33 45.12 13.27 -14.52
CA ALA A 33 45.06 11.84 -14.73
C ALA A 33 43.99 11.49 -15.76
N VAL A 34 44.13 10.30 -16.36
CA VAL A 34 43.12 9.70 -17.22
C VAL A 34 42.57 8.46 -16.52
N ALA A 35 41.25 8.40 -16.37
CA ALA A 35 40.56 7.18 -15.97
C ALA A 35 40.13 6.41 -17.21
N THR A 36 40.39 5.12 -17.23
CA THR A 36 40.12 4.24 -18.36
C THR A 36 39.34 3.03 -17.88
N PHE A 37 38.16 2.82 -18.46
CA PHE A 37 37.41 1.58 -18.36
C PHE A 37 37.84 0.66 -19.51
N SER A 38 38.24 -0.56 -19.17
CA SER A 38 38.62 -1.58 -20.15
C SER A 38 38.13 -2.95 -19.73
N CYS A 39 37.97 -3.85 -20.70
CA CYS A 39 37.78 -5.27 -20.46
C CYS A 39 39.00 -6.00 -21.00
N VAL A 40 39.79 -6.60 -20.12
CA VAL A 40 41.00 -7.35 -20.46
C VAL A 40 40.78 -8.79 -19.98
N ASP A 41 40.88 -9.75 -20.90
CA ASP A 41 40.70 -11.18 -20.61
C ASP A 41 39.38 -11.54 -19.88
N GLY A 42 38.31 -10.79 -20.16
CA GLY A 42 36.98 -10.99 -19.56
C GLY A 42 36.78 -10.34 -18.19
N VAL A 43 37.82 -9.70 -17.63
CA VAL A 43 37.74 -8.90 -16.41
C VAL A 43 37.60 -7.43 -16.78
N THR A 44 36.55 -6.79 -16.27
CA THR A 44 36.37 -5.35 -16.39
C THR A 44 37.21 -4.63 -15.34
N GLU A 45 38.10 -3.76 -15.79
CA GLU A 45 38.99 -2.99 -14.93
C GLU A 45 38.76 -1.48 -15.08
N LEU A 46 39.04 -0.74 -14.01
CA LEU A 46 39.11 0.70 -13.97
C LEU A 46 40.53 1.12 -13.62
N ARG A 47 41.19 1.79 -14.55
CA ARG A 47 42.58 2.20 -14.44
C ARG A 47 42.70 3.72 -14.37
N PHE A 48 43.45 4.23 -13.43
CA PHE A 48 43.83 5.65 -13.35
C PHE A 48 45.31 5.80 -13.66
N LEU A 49 45.65 6.55 -14.70
CA LEU A 49 47.02 6.84 -15.10
C LEU A 49 47.35 8.31 -14.85
N GLN A 50 48.32 8.58 -13.99
CA GLN A 50 48.77 9.93 -13.70
C GLN A 50 49.78 10.39 -14.76
N SER A 51 49.61 11.60 -15.31
CA SER A 51 50.38 12.07 -16.47
C SER A 51 51.88 12.29 -16.18
N ASP A 52 52.25 12.56 -14.92
CA ASP A 52 53.60 13.05 -14.57
C ASP A 52 54.51 12.00 -13.90
N THR A 53 53.93 10.96 -13.29
CA THR A 53 54.66 10.03 -12.38
C THR A 53 54.72 8.60 -12.87
N ALA A 54 54.06 8.28 -14.00
CA ALA A 54 53.80 6.91 -14.46
C ALA A 54 53.12 6.00 -13.41
N GLU A 55 52.58 6.58 -12.34
CA GLU A 55 51.80 5.84 -11.35
C GLU A 55 50.46 5.43 -11.95
N CYS A 56 50.11 4.16 -11.71
CA CYS A 56 48.93 3.52 -12.24
C CYS A 56 48.13 2.87 -11.11
N PHE A 57 46.88 3.31 -10.93
CA PHE A 57 45.95 2.71 -9.99
C PHE A 57 44.96 1.84 -10.75
N ASN A 58 45.07 0.52 -10.59
CA ASN A 58 44.11 -0.41 -11.18
C ASN A 58 43.13 -0.95 -10.13
N PHE A 59 41.85 -0.97 -10.49
CA PHE A 59 40.71 -1.43 -9.71
C PHE A 59 39.92 -2.47 -10.50
N ASP A 60 39.64 -3.61 -9.88
CA ASP A 60 38.65 -4.54 -10.40
C ASP A 60 37.24 -3.98 -10.15
N LEU A 61 36.48 -3.72 -11.22
CA LEU A 61 35.15 -3.13 -11.13
C LEU A 61 34.14 -4.03 -10.39
N ALA A 62 34.38 -5.34 -10.30
CA ALA A 62 33.52 -6.23 -9.52
C ALA A 62 33.60 -5.95 -8.02
N SER A 63 34.76 -5.50 -7.52
CA SER A 63 35.02 -5.23 -6.10
C SER A 63 35.17 -3.73 -5.76
N ALA A 64 35.27 -2.87 -6.77
CA ALA A 64 35.39 -1.43 -6.58
C ALA A 64 34.08 -0.78 -6.11
N GLN A 65 34.21 0.18 -5.19
CA GLN A 65 33.13 1.04 -4.70
C GLN A 65 33.50 2.50 -4.94
N LEU A 66 32.51 3.29 -5.36
CA LEU A 66 32.66 4.72 -5.63
C LEU A 66 31.78 5.51 -4.65
N PHE A 67 32.40 6.39 -3.86
CA PHE A 67 31.73 7.23 -2.87
C PHE A 67 31.79 8.70 -3.31
N LYS A 68 30.65 9.38 -3.32
CA LYS A 68 30.59 10.81 -3.65
C LYS A 68 30.94 11.65 -2.42
N LEU A 69 32.01 12.44 -2.53
CA LEU A 69 32.45 13.37 -1.48
C LEU A 69 31.96 14.80 -1.72
N GLY A 70 31.65 15.15 -2.97
CA GLY A 70 31.15 16.45 -3.38
C GLY A 70 30.66 16.46 -4.83
N PRO A 71 30.33 17.63 -5.41
CA PRO A 71 29.80 17.73 -6.78
C PRO A 71 30.76 17.23 -7.85
N VAL A 72 32.07 17.34 -7.61
CA VAL A 72 33.15 16.95 -8.55
C VAL A 72 34.21 16.06 -7.90
N GLN A 73 33.97 15.56 -6.69
CA GLN A 73 34.96 14.81 -5.91
C GLN A 73 34.40 13.47 -5.44
N PHE A 74 35.19 12.42 -5.66
CA PHE A 74 34.81 11.04 -5.40
C PHE A 74 35.95 10.27 -4.75
N LEU A 75 35.61 9.18 -4.09
CA LEU A 75 36.53 8.25 -3.46
C LEU A 75 36.28 6.86 -4.05
N CYS A 76 37.27 6.30 -4.75
CA CYS A 76 37.21 4.94 -5.28
C CYS A 76 38.02 4.01 -4.40
N VAL A 77 37.40 2.94 -3.90
CA VAL A 77 38.01 1.96 -2.98
C VAL A 77 37.80 0.54 -3.49
N SER A 78 38.81 -0.32 -3.37
CA SER A 78 38.65 -1.76 -3.59
C SER A 78 39.45 -2.56 -2.56
N ASP A 79 38.96 -3.75 -2.21
CA ASP A 79 39.71 -4.69 -1.38
C ASP A 79 40.67 -5.52 -2.24
N ARG A 80 41.93 -5.63 -1.82
CA ARG A 80 42.87 -6.61 -2.39
C ARG A 80 42.95 -7.84 -1.50
N SER A 81 42.70 -9.01 -2.07
CA SER A 81 43.23 -10.28 -1.58
C SER A 81 44.54 -10.59 -2.31
N ASN A 82 45.69 -10.34 -1.68
CA ASN A 82 46.94 -10.93 -2.16
C ASN A 82 46.99 -12.39 -1.70
N SER A 83 47.12 -13.34 -2.62
CA SER A 83 47.17 -14.78 -2.36
C SER A 83 48.45 -15.26 -1.65
N SER A 84 49.12 -14.41 -0.87
CA SER A 84 50.39 -14.74 -0.23
C SER A 84 50.61 -14.15 1.17
N GLU A 85 49.71 -13.31 1.72
CA GLU A 85 49.77 -12.87 3.13
C GLU A 85 48.36 -12.64 3.70
N GLU A 86 48.11 -13.09 4.94
CA GLU A 86 46.84 -13.05 5.70
C GLU A 86 46.31 -11.64 6.06
N LYS A 87 46.73 -10.57 5.37
CA LYS A 87 46.26 -9.20 5.65
C LYS A 87 45.63 -8.58 4.40
N SER A 88 44.31 -8.38 4.45
CA SER A 88 43.58 -7.57 3.46
C SER A 88 43.91 -6.09 3.66
N PHE A 89 44.41 -5.43 2.62
CA PHE A 89 44.56 -3.97 2.59
C PHE A 89 43.56 -3.41 1.58
N SER A 90 42.75 -2.44 2.01
CA SER A 90 41.87 -1.68 1.12
C SER A 90 42.68 -0.59 0.42
N LYS A 91 42.61 -0.54 -0.91
CA LYS A 91 43.25 0.49 -1.73
C LYS A 91 42.22 1.58 -2.01
N GLY A 92 42.56 2.85 -1.77
CA GLY A 92 41.66 3.97 -1.98
C GLY A 92 42.33 5.12 -2.72
N VAL A 93 41.65 5.68 -3.73
CA VAL A 93 42.07 6.89 -4.42
C VAL A 93 40.99 7.96 -4.37
N ASN A 94 41.39 9.20 -4.14
CA ASN A 94 40.52 10.36 -4.29
C ASN A 94 40.59 10.83 -5.75
N ILE A 95 39.41 11.08 -6.34
CA ILE A 95 39.22 11.45 -7.74
C ILE A 95 38.56 12.82 -7.77
N LYS A 96 39.11 13.73 -8.57
CA LYS A 96 38.54 15.05 -8.78
C LYS A 96 38.33 15.32 -10.27
N PHE A 97 37.13 15.76 -10.63
CA PHE A 97 36.74 16.12 -11.99
C PHE A 97 36.82 17.63 -12.21
N ARG A 98 36.92 18.05 -13.48
CA ARG A 98 36.99 19.47 -13.85
C ARG A 98 35.64 20.18 -13.73
N ASN A 99 34.54 19.45 -13.90
CA ASN A 99 33.19 19.96 -13.85
C ASN A 99 32.20 18.86 -13.46
N GLU A 100 30.97 19.25 -13.10
CA GLU A 100 29.93 18.32 -12.64
C GLU A 100 29.43 17.39 -13.74
N LYS A 101 29.45 17.84 -15.00
CA LYS A 101 29.01 17.03 -16.14
C LYS A 101 29.90 15.80 -16.31
N ASP A 102 31.22 15.99 -16.37
CA ASP A 102 32.18 14.89 -16.50
C ASP A 102 32.10 13.92 -15.32
N SER A 103 31.83 14.45 -14.12
CA SER A 103 31.65 13.62 -12.92
C SER A 103 30.40 12.75 -12.98
N LYS A 104 29.31 13.28 -13.54
CA LYS A 104 28.04 12.57 -13.71
C LYS A 104 28.18 11.50 -14.79
N ASP A 105 28.74 11.87 -15.94
CA ASP A 105 28.98 10.96 -17.06
C ASP A 105 29.89 9.78 -16.63
N PHE A 106 30.89 10.06 -15.79
CA PHE A 106 31.74 9.02 -15.18
C PHE A 106 30.97 8.11 -14.21
N CYS A 107 30.10 8.65 -13.36
CA CYS A 107 29.30 7.83 -12.42
C CYS A 107 28.34 6.91 -13.16
N ASP A 108 27.61 7.44 -14.14
CA ASP A 108 26.66 6.68 -14.95
C ASP A 108 27.39 5.52 -15.67
N SER A 109 28.57 5.82 -16.21
CA SER A 109 29.46 4.84 -16.83
C SER A 109 30.00 3.80 -15.86
N PHE A 110 30.41 4.22 -14.65
CA PHE A 110 30.91 3.32 -13.61
C PHE A 110 29.84 2.29 -13.22
N GLU A 111 28.58 2.72 -13.07
CA GLU A 111 27.49 1.81 -12.79
C GLU A 111 27.19 0.84 -13.93
N GLU A 112 27.23 1.32 -15.18
CA GLU A 112 27.00 0.48 -16.36
C GLU A 112 28.09 -0.60 -16.51
N TRP A 113 29.35 -0.19 -16.41
CA TRP A 113 30.49 -1.09 -16.47
C TRP A 113 30.51 -2.08 -15.31
N ARG A 114 30.14 -1.65 -14.09
CA ARG A 114 29.99 -2.54 -12.93
C ARG A 114 28.84 -3.54 -13.10
N LYS A 115 27.70 -3.14 -13.68
CA LYS A 115 26.61 -4.06 -13.99
C LYS A 115 27.04 -5.11 -15.02
N ASN A 116 27.86 -4.72 -16.00
CA ASN A 116 28.42 -5.62 -17.00
C ASN A 116 29.57 -6.50 -16.45
N ALA A 117 30.29 -6.06 -15.41
CA ALA A 117 31.29 -6.84 -14.68
C ALA A 117 30.68 -8.05 -13.96
N VAL A 118 29.47 -7.87 -13.44
CA VAL A 118 28.72 -8.89 -12.70
C VAL A 118 27.93 -9.75 -13.70
N VAL A 119 28.63 -10.55 -14.50
CA VAL A 119 27.99 -11.61 -15.31
C VAL A 119 27.73 -12.83 -14.41
N GLN A 120 26.50 -13.33 -14.49
CA GLN A 120 25.95 -14.47 -13.75
C GLN A 120 26.95 -15.64 -13.58
N GLY A 121 27.32 -15.93 -12.34
CA GLY A 121 27.90 -17.22 -11.97
C GLY A 121 29.25 -17.17 -11.26
N SER A 122 29.34 -16.52 -10.09
CA SER A 122 30.30 -16.94 -9.06
C SER A 122 29.80 -16.54 -7.67
N SER A 123 29.56 -17.56 -6.85
CA SER A 123 29.44 -17.43 -5.40
C SER A 123 30.82 -17.11 -4.84
N LEU A 124 30.97 -16.00 -4.12
CA LEU A 124 32.18 -15.75 -3.32
C LEU A 124 32.17 -16.70 -2.11
N GLU A 125 33.25 -17.44 -1.92
CA GLU A 125 33.36 -18.45 -0.86
C GLU A 125 33.42 -17.88 0.57
N ASN A 126 33.41 -16.55 0.79
CA ASN A 126 33.37 -15.96 2.14
C ASN A 126 32.84 -14.51 2.20
N GLY A 127 31.67 -14.23 1.62
CA GLY A 127 30.95 -12.98 1.91
C GLY A 127 30.14 -12.43 0.75
N THR A 128 28.91 -12.00 1.06
CA THR A 128 28.00 -11.36 0.11
C THR A 128 28.43 -9.92 -0.16
N VAL A 129 28.53 -9.54 -1.43
CA VAL A 129 28.62 -8.12 -1.86
C VAL A 129 27.37 -7.41 -1.35
N SER A 130 27.51 -6.64 -0.27
CA SER A 130 26.41 -5.82 0.26
C SER A 130 26.22 -4.64 -0.69
N SER A 131 25.25 -4.73 -1.58
CA SER A 131 24.58 -3.51 -2.05
C SER A 131 24.10 -2.76 -0.81
N ASN A 132 24.26 -1.43 -0.77
CA ASN A 132 23.55 -0.61 0.21
C ASN A 132 22.06 -0.74 -0.10
N LYS A 133 21.45 -1.82 0.39
CA LYS A 133 20.02 -2.04 0.28
C LYS A 133 19.35 -1.08 1.24
N SER A 134 18.31 -0.40 0.78
CA SER A 134 17.45 0.38 1.66
C SER A 134 16.85 -0.52 2.74
N LYS A 135 16.40 0.06 3.87
CA LYS A 135 15.61 -0.68 4.86
C LYS A 135 14.44 -1.43 4.20
N PHE A 136 13.80 -0.81 3.20
CA PHE A 136 12.74 -1.43 2.43
C PHE A 136 13.20 -2.68 1.67
N ASP A 137 14.35 -2.62 0.97
CA ASP A 137 14.87 -3.73 0.14
C ASP A 137 15.43 -4.91 0.96
N TYR A 138 15.73 -4.70 2.24
CA TYR A 138 16.03 -5.80 3.16
C TYR A 138 14.78 -6.59 3.58
N LYS A 139 13.64 -5.90 3.72
CA LYS A 139 12.39 -6.49 4.23
C LYS A 139 11.55 -7.11 3.13
N ILE A 140 11.56 -6.50 1.95
CA ILE A 140 10.62 -6.80 0.87
C ILE A 140 11.33 -7.49 -0.30
N GLU A 141 10.71 -8.55 -0.81
CA GLU A 141 11.19 -9.22 -2.01
C GLU A 141 11.10 -8.29 -3.22
N ALA A 142 12.17 -8.21 -4.02
CA ALA A 142 12.26 -7.29 -5.16
C ALA A 142 11.13 -7.50 -6.20
N SER A 143 10.68 -8.74 -6.41
CA SER A 143 9.57 -9.06 -7.31
C SER A 143 8.25 -8.44 -6.82
N SER A 144 7.96 -8.58 -5.52
CA SER A 144 6.80 -8.00 -4.85
C SER A 144 6.88 -6.47 -4.90
N ALA A 145 8.03 -5.87 -4.56
CA ALA A 145 8.23 -4.42 -4.62
C ALA A 145 7.96 -3.86 -6.02
N LYS A 146 8.49 -4.52 -7.06
CA LYS A 146 8.29 -4.13 -8.45
C LYS A 146 6.82 -4.18 -8.85
N MET A 147 6.10 -5.24 -8.47
CA MET A 147 4.67 -5.36 -8.75
C MET A 147 3.85 -4.30 -8.02
N TYR A 148 4.18 -4.02 -6.75
CA TYR A 148 3.53 -2.99 -5.94
C TYR A 148 3.68 -1.59 -6.56
N PHE A 149 4.90 -1.14 -6.85
CA PHE A 149 5.10 0.18 -7.45
C PHE A 149 4.58 0.25 -8.89
N HIS A 150 4.58 -0.86 -9.63
CA HIS A 150 3.95 -0.89 -10.95
C HIS A 150 2.44 -0.70 -10.86
N TYR A 151 1.77 -1.38 -9.93
CA TYR A 151 0.34 -1.24 -9.67
C TYR A 151 -0.02 0.21 -9.33
N TYR A 152 0.65 0.80 -8.32
CA TYR A 152 0.36 2.17 -7.88
C TYR A 152 0.80 3.25 -8.86
N GLY A 153 1.66 2.91 -9.83
CA GLY A 153 2.05 3.74 -10.96
C GLY A 153 0.98 3.89 -12.06
N GLN A 154 -0.16 3.21 -11.97
CA GLN A 154 -1.22 3.26 -12.97
C GLN A 154 -2.37 4.20 -12.55
N LEU A 155 -2.84 5.03 -13.49
CA LEU A 155 -3.94 5.97 -13.25
C LEU A 155 -5.26 5.28 -12.91
N LEU A 156 -5.55 4.09 -13.44
CA LEU A 156 -6.78 3.36 -13.13
C LEU A 156 -6.87 3.02 -11.64
N HIS A 157 -5.76 2.61 -11.02
CA HIS A 157 -5.73 2.30 -9.60
C HIS A 157 -5.84 3.55 -8.74
N GLN A 158 -5.19 4.66 -9.14
CA GLN A 158 -5.39 5.96 -8.49
C GLN A 158 -6.84 6.44 -8.60
N GLN A 159 -7.48 6.26 -9.75
CA GLN A 159 -8.89 6.60 -9.94
C GLN A 159 -9.80 5.81 -8.99
N ASN A 160 -9.59 4.50 -8.84
CA ASN A 160 -10.38 3.67 -7.91
C ASN A 160 -10.29 4.21 -6.48
N MET A 161 -9.10 4.66 -6.05
CA MET A 161 -8.90 5.25 -4.72
C MET A 161 -9.57 6.62 -4.60
N LEU A 162 -9.49 7.47 -5.63
CA LEU A 162 -10.09 8.80 -5.64
C LEU A 162 -11.63 8.78 -5.71
N GLN A 163 -12.21 7.76 -6.37
CA GLN A 163 -13.65 7.57 -6.46
C GLN A 163 -14.27 7.02 -5.16
N ASP A 164 -13.46 6.53 -4.23
CA ASP A 164 -13.88 6.30 -2.85
C ASP A 164 -14.05 7.67 -2.16
N TYR A 165 -15.26 8.24 -2.30
CA TYR A 165 -15.58 9.56 -1.76
C TYR A 165 -15.59 9.60 -0.23
N VAL A 166 -15.82 8.47 0.44
CA VAL A 166 -15.74 8.38 1.90
C VAL A 166 -14.28 8.56 2.31
N ARG A 167 -13.37 7.82 1.67
CA ARG A 167 -11.93 7.95 1.86
C ARG A 167 -11.45 9.38 1.56
N THR A 168 -11.56 9.81 0.30
CA THR A 168 -10.99 11.09 -0.15
C THR A 168 -11.66 12.27 0.54
N GLY A 169 -12.97 12.22 0.77
CA GLY A 169 -13.74 13.27 1.44
C GLY A 169 -13.39 13.40 2.92
N THR A 170 -13.13 12.30 3.63
CA THR A 170 -12.73 12.36 5.05
C THR A 170 -11.34 12.96 5.21
N TYR A 171 -10.39 12.63 4.33
CA TYR A 171 -9.08 13.30 4.29
C TYR A 171 -9.21 14.79 4.02
N TYR A 172 -10.01 15.17 3.02
CA TYR A 172 -10.28 16.57 2.72
C TYR A 172 -10.84 17.32 3.93
N ALA A 173 -11.86 16.76 4.59
CA ALA A 173 -12.46 17.35 5.78
C ALA A 173 -11.45 17.45 6.95
N ALA A 174 -10.68 16.38 7.20
CA ALA A 174 -9.66 16.36 8.25
C ALA A 174 -8.62 17.49 8.08
N VAL A 175 -8.19 17.75 6.84
CA VAL A 175 -7.25 18.83 6.51
C VAL A 175 -7.93 20.21 6.58
N MET A 176 -9.09 20.38 5.96
CA MET A 176 -9.75 21.68 5.82
C MET A 176 -10.34 22.22 7.13
N GLU A 177 -10.84 21.34 7.99
CA GLU A 177 -11.39 21.75 9.28
C GLU A 177 -10.31 21.99 10.32
N ASN A 178 -9.12 21.42 10.11
CA ASN A 178 -7.93 21.66 10.93
C ASN A 178 -6.92 22.55 10.21
N ARG A 179 -7.38 23.52 9.40
CA ARG A 179 -6.51 24.47 8.67
C ARG A 179 -5.42 25.11 9.54
N SER A 180 -5.67 25.34 10.83
CA SER A 180 -4.67 25.88 11.77
C SER A 180 -3.42 25.00 11.92
N ASP A 181 -3.56 23.69 11.69
CA ASP A 181 -2.45 22.73 11.77
C ASP A 181 -1.61 22.73 10.48
N PHE A 182 -2.14 23.23 9.36
CA PHE A 182 -1.46 23.24 8.06
C PHE A 182 -1.00 24.65 7.66
N ALA A 183 -1.73 25.71 8.02
CA ALA A 183 -1.45 27.07 7.58
C ALA A 183 -0.05 27.54 8.01
N GLY A 184 0.77 27.94 7.03
CA GLY A 184 2.14 28.38 7.25
C GLY A 184 3.12 27.28 7.66
N ARG A 185 2.71 26.01 7.64
CA ARG A 185 3.51 24.85 8.05
C ARG A 185 4.19 24.14 6.88
N VAL A 186 5.26 23.41 7.19
CA VAL A 186 5.89 22.47 6.26
C VAL A 186 5.22 21.10 6.38
N VAL A 187 4.78 20.55 5.25
CA VAL A 187 4.04 19.28 5.19
C VAL A 187 4.84 18.27 4.37
N VAL A 188 4.84 17.01 4.80
CA VAL A 188 5.35 15.88 4.02
C VAL A 188 4.19 14.93 3.74
N ASP A 189 3.98 14.64 2.46
CA ASP A 189 2.98 13.67 1.97
C ASP A 189 3.71 12.39 1.54
N VAL A 190 3.55 11.32 2.32
CA VAL A 190 4.28 10.04 2.13
C VAL A 190 3.46 9.10 1.27
N GLY A 191 4.04 8.65 0.14
CA GLY A 191 3.29 7.88 -0.85
C GLY A 191 2.21 8.72 -1.50
N ALA A 192 2.60 9.91 -1.98
CA ALA A 192 1.69 10.95 -2.42
C ALA A 192 0.76 10.51 -3.58
N GLY A 193 1.11 9.46 -4.31
CA GLY A 193 0.34 8.96 -5.45
C GLY A 193 0.11 10.07 -6.46
N SER A 194 -1.15 10.35 -6.77
CA SER A 194 -1.54 11.47 -7.65
C SER A 194 -1.20 12.87 -7.10
N GLY A 195 -0.86 13.01 -5.82
CA GLY A 195 -0.61 14.29 -5.15
C GLY A 195 -1.87 14.97 -4.60
N ILE A 196 -2.99 14.25 -4.49
CA ILE A 196 -4.27 14.82 -4.03
C ILE A 196 -4.21 15.37 -2.60
N LEU A 197 -3.57 14.64 -1.67
CA LEU A 197 -3.42 15.07 -0.27
C LEU A 197 -2.47 16.27 -0.17
N SER A 198 -1.41 16.28 -0.97
CA SER A 198 -0.53 17.43 -1.12
C SER A 198 -1.29 18.69 -1.57
N MET A 199 -2.22 18.58 -2.53
CA MET A 199 -3.06 19.70 -2.95
C MET A 199 -4.01 20.14 -1.83
N PHE A 200 -4.58 19.24 -1.04
CA PHE A 200 -5.40 19.61 0.12
C PHE A 200 -4.59 20.38 1.17
N ALA A 201 -3.37 19.93 1.47
CA ALA A 201 -2.47 20.64 2.39
C ALA A 201 -2.13 22.06 1.87
N ALA A 202 -1.82 22.20 0.58
CA ALA A 202 -1.56 23.50 -0.04
C ALA A 202 -2.80 24.42 -0.03
N GLN A 203 -4.00 23.87 -0.29
CA GLN A 203 -5.28 24.57 -0.18
C GLN A 203 -5.58 25.04 1.25
N ALA A 204 -5.16 24.28 2.26
CA ALA A 204 -5.28 24.66 3.67
C ALA A 204 -4.26 25.73 4.10
N GLY A 205 -3.36 26.14 3.20
CA GLY A 205 -2.41 27.22 3.43
C GLY A 205 -1.03 26.77 3.87
N ALA A 206 -0.65 25.51 3.64
CA ALA A 206 0.72 25.04 3.89
C ALA A 206 1.76 25.99 3.26
N LYS A 207 2.84 26.25 3.98
CA LYS A 207 3.98 27.03 3.49
C LYS A 207 4.65 26.28 2.34
N HIS A 208 4.90 24.99 2.53
CA HIS A 208 5.45 24.11 1.52
C HIS A 208 5.03 22.66 1.78
N VAL A 209 4.90 21.87 0.72
CA VAL A 209 4.57 20.45 0.75
C VAL A 209 5.61 19.66 -0.03
N TYR A 210 6.26 18.70 0.62
CA TYR A 210 7.12 17.71 -0.04
C TYR A 210 6.31 16.45 -0.30
N ALA A 211 5.95 16.22 -1.56
CA ALA A 211 5.19 15.07 -2.02
C ALA A 211 6.14 13.94 -2.43
N VAL A 212 6.29 12.93 -1.57
CA VAL A 212 7.22 11.81 -1.78
C VAL A 212 6.47 10.65 -2.42
N GLU A 213 6.88 10.24 -3.62
CA GLU A 213 6.24 9.15 -4.37
C GLU A 213 7.31 8.26 -5.03
N ALA A 214 7.26 6.95 -4.75
CA ALA A 214 8.29 6.03 -5.23
C ALA A 214 8.03 5.49 -6.65
N SER A 215 6.76 5.41 -7.07
CA SER A 215 6.36 4.88 -8.37
C SER A 215 6.48 5.92 -9.50
N GLU A 216 6.17 5.47 -10.72
CA GLU A 216 6.02 6.36 -11.88
C GLU A 216 4.85 7.35 -11.76
N MET A 217 3.99 7.21 -10.73
CA MET A 217 2.93 8.17 -10.46
C MET A 217 3.47 9.57 -10.13
N ALA A 218 4.72 9.68 -9.68
CA ALA A 218 5.37 10.96 -9.43
C ALA A 218 5.33 11.90 -10.65
N GLU A 219 5.45 11.38 -11.88
CA GLU A 219 5.37 12.20 -13.10
C GLU A 219 3.95 12.74 -13.33
N TYR A 220 2.92 11.92 -13.07
CA TYR A 220 1.53 12.32 -13.16
C TYR A 220 1.16 13.33 -12.06
N ALA A 221 1.70 13.15 -10.84
CA ALA A 221 1.54 14.11 -9.76
C ALA A 221 2.10 15.48 -10.16
N ARG A 222 3.32 15.54 -10.72
CA ARG A 222 3.89 16.80 -11.27
C ARG A 222 2.98 17.43 -12.31
N LYS A 223 2.44 16.63 -13.23
CA LYS A 223 1.51 17.10 -14.27
C LYS A 223 0.22 17.68 -13.67
N LEU A 224 -0.36 17.01 -12.67
CA LEU A 224 -1.59 17.46 -12.00
C LEU A 224 -1.34 18.76 -11.22
N ILE A 225 -0.24 18.83 -10.48
CA ILE A 225 0.18 20.01 -9.72
C ILE A 225 0.43 21.19 -10.66
N ALA A 226 1.16 21.00 -11.76
CA ALA A 226 1.40 22.03 -12.76
C ALA A 226 0.09 22.54 -13.43
N GLY A 227 -0.90 21.65 -13.59
CA GLY A 227 -2.24 22.01 -14.05
C GLY A 227 -3.06 22.85 -13.06
N ASN A 228 -2.60 22.99 -11.81
CA ASN A 228 -3.24 23.74 -10.73
C ASN A 228 -2.30 24.85 -10.21
N PRO A 229 -2.03 25.90 -11.00
CA PRO A 229 -0.96 26.87 -10.75
C PRO A 229 -1.09 27.64 -9.43
N LEU A 230 -2.31 27.76 -8.88
CA LEU A 230 -2.57 28.41 -7.60
C LEU A 230 -1.83 27.76 -6.41
N PHE A 231 -1.53 26.46 -6.51
CA PHE A 231 -0.89 25.68 -5.45
C PHE A 231 0.49 25.15 -5.86
N ALA A 232 0.82 25.19 -7.16
CA ALA A 232 1.99 24.53 -7.72
C ALA A 232 3.32 24.96 -7.08
N GLU A 233 3.51 26.26 -6.85
CA GLU A 233 4.76 26.80 -6.27
C GLU A 233 5.01 26.32 -4.83
N ARG A 234 3.98 25.81 -4.15
CA ARG A 234 4.08 25.32 -2.77
C ARG A 234 4.33 23.82 -2.69
N ILE A 235 4.34 23.08 -3.79
CA ILE A 235 4.43 21.62 -3.78
C ILE A 235 5.64 21.15 -4.59
N THR A 236 6.55 20.43 -3.95
CA THR A 236 7.69 19.78 -4.60
C THR A 236 7.49 18.27 -4.62
N VAL A 237 7.48 17.67 -5.82
CA VAL A 237 7.39 16.21 -5.98
C VAL A 237 8.77 15.57 -6.00
N ILE A 238 9.04 14.72 -5.02
CA ILE A 238 10.29 13.98 -4.86
C ILE A 238 10.02 12.52 -5.23
N LYS A 239 10.66 12.06 -6.31
CA LYS A 239 10.54 10.66 -6.75
C LYS A 239 11.54 9.81 -5.98
N GLY A 240 11.05 8.84 -5.20
CA GLY A 240 11.89 7.91 -4.45
C GLY A 240 11.17 7.29 -3.25
N LYS A 241 11.80 6.27 -2.66
CA LYS A 241 11.31 5.64 -1.42
C LYS A 241 11.59 6.54 -0.23
N VAL A 242 10.68 6.57 0.73
CA VAL A 242 10.81 7.43 1.91
C VAL A 242 12.00 7.02 2.79
N GLU A 243 12.50 5.80 2.64
CA GLU A 243 13.71 5.25 3.28
C GLU A 243 15.02 5.74 2.64
N ASP A 244 14.98 6.24 1.40
CA ASP A 244 16.17 6.54 0.59
C ASP A 244 16.36 8.03 0.31
N ILE A 245 15.26 8.79 0.29
CA ILE A 245 15.29 10.22 -0.01
C ILE A 245 15.77 11.04 1.19
N GLU A 246 16.18 12.28 0.94
CA GLU A 246 16.48 13.29 1.95
C GLU A 246 15.63 14.54 1.71
N LEU A 247 15.23 15.21 2.80
CA LEU A 247 14.45 16.44 2.74
C LEU A 247 15.29 17.63 3.24
N PRO A 248 15.12 18.83 2.66
CA PRO A 248 15.95 19.99 3.02
C PRO A 248 15.60 20.60 4.39
N GLU A 249 14.42 20.32 4.93
CA GLU A 249 13.97 20.79 6.24
C GLU A 249 13.04 19.75 6.90
N LYS A 250 12.84 19.86 8.22
CA LYS A 250 11.89 19.02 8.97
C LYS A 250 10.45 19.49 8.73
N ALA A 251 9.51 18.55 8.80
CA ALA A 251 8.09 18.78 8.64
C ALA A 251 7.38 19.02 9.98
N ASP A 252 6.40 19.91 9.97
CA ASP A 252 5.47 20.13 11.08
C ASP A 252 4.27 19.18 11.00
N VAL A 253 3.92 18.72 9.79
CA VAL A 253 2.82 17.78 9.57
C VAL A 253 3.27 16.70 8.60
N LEU A 254 3.00 15.44 8.96
CA LEU A 254 3.16 14.28 8.10
C LEU A 254 1.77 13.75 7.75
N ILE A 255 1.42 13.83 6.47
CA ILE A 255 0.16 13.30 5.95
C ILE A 255 0.46 12.08 5.07
N SER A 256 -0.40 11.06 5.13
CA SER A 256 -0.30 9.90 4.25
C SER A 256 -1.63 9.15 4.24
N GLU A 257 -1.80 8.31 3.23
CA GLU A 257 -2.77 7.24 3.23
C GLU A 257 -2.02 5.90 3.20
N PRO A 258 -1.59 5.38 4.37
CA PRO A 258 -0.79 4.16 4.44
C PRO A 258 -1.62 2.89 4.73
N MET A 259 -2.95 2.96 4.67
CA MET A 259 -3.81 1.86 5.11
C MET A 259 -4.04 0.84 4.00
N GLY A 260 -3.66 -0.42 4.26
CA GLY A 260 -4.07 -1.56 3.46
C GLY A 260 -5.33 -2.24 3.99
N THR A 261 -5.74 -3.34 3.36
CA THR A 261 -6.74 -4.25 3.93
C THR A 261 -6.34 -4.68 5.36
N LEU A 262 -7.29 -4.73 6.30
CA LEU A 262 -7.01 -4.94 7.73
C LEU A 262 -6.04 -3.90 8.33
N LEU A 263 -6.01 -2.68 7.78
CA LEU A 263 -5.10 -1.57 8.13
C LEU A 263 -3.62 -1.81 7.76
N VAL A 264 -3.12 -3.04 7.94
CA VAL A 264 -1.68 -3.35 7.92
C VAL A 264 -1.18 -3.93 6.59
N ASN A 265 -2.08 -4.46 5.73
CA ASN A 265 -1.65 -5.05 4.46
C ASN A 265 -0.80 -4.06 3.63
N GLU A 266 0.04 -4.59 2.75
CA GLU A 266 1.02 -3.82 1.96
C GLU A 266 2.19 -3.23 2.78
N ARG A 267 2.14 -3.32 4.12
CA ARG A 267 3.21 -2.94 5.05
C ARG A 267 3.65 -1.47 4.93
N MET A 268 2.79 -0.59 4.38
CA MET A 268 3.09 0.83 4.20
C MET A 268 3.14 1.62 5.53
N LEU A 269 2.50 1.12 6.60
CA LEU A 269 2.60 1.69 7.94
C LEU A 269 4.05 1.78 8.46
N GLU A 270 4.91 0.84 8.05
CA GLU A 270 6.34 0.86 8.38
C GLU A 270 7.02 2.08 7.77
N SER A 271 6.82 2.32 6.47
CA SER A 271 7.33 3.50 5.77
C SER A 271 6.76 4.79 6.38
N TYR A 272 5.52 4.78 6.85
CA TYR A 272 4.88 5.92 7.50
C TYR A 272 5.56 6.31 8.82
N VAL A 273 5.84 5.34 9.71
CA VAL A 273 6.56 5.63 10.97
C VAL A 273 8.04 5.93 10.76
N ILE A 274 8.68 5.34 9.73
CA ILE A 274 10.05 5.71 9.33
C ILE A 274 10.07 7.19 8.91
N ALA A 275 9.07 7.64 8.14
CA ALA A 275 8.97 9.03 7.71
C ALA A 275 8.79 9.99 8.89
N ARG A 276 7.99 9.60 9.90
CA ARG A 276 7.89 10.34 11.18
C ARG A 276 9.26 10.50 11.81
N ASP A 277 9.99 9.41 12.01
CA ASP A 277 11.29 9.43 12.71
C ASP A 277 12.35 10.23 11.93
N ARG A 278 12.34 10.14 10.60
CA ARG A 278 13.31 10.81 9.73
C ARG A 278 13.00 12.27 9.49
N PHE A 279 11.73 12.65 9.33
CA PHE A 279 11.40 13.96 8.76
C PHE A 279 10.57 14.85 9.69
N MET A 280 9.99 14.34 10.76
CA MET A 280 9.14 15.16 11.64
C MET A 280 9.96 16.00 12.64
N SER A 281 9.44 17.18 12.97
CA SER A 281 9.91 18.00 14.09
C SER A 281 9.37 17.48 15.44
N PRO A 282 10.01 17.77 16.60
CA PRO A 282 9.64 17.21 17.90
C PRO A 282 8.23 17.47 18.45
N ASN A 283 7.36 18.20 17.74
CA ASN A 283 5.94 18.37 18.08
C ASN A 283 5.07 18.36 16.81
N GLY A 284 5.56 17.68 15.77
CA GLY A 284 4.82 17.56 14.52
C GLY A 284 3.57 16.71 14.70
N LYS A 285 2.64 16.88 13.77
CA LYS A 285 1.38 16.13 13.75
C LYS A 285 1.35 15.09 12.65
N MET A 286 0.68 13.97 12.93
CA MET A 286 0.46 12.89 11.99
C MET A 286 -1.01 12.84 11.57
N PHE A 287 -1.26 12.77 10.27
CA PHE A 287 -2.58 12.63 9.67
C PHE A 287 -2.56 11.39 8.75
N PRO A 288 -3.08 10.23 9.19
CA PRO A 288 -3.74 9.95 10.46
C PRO A 288 -2.78 9.80 11.66
N THR A 289 -3.31 9.95 12.87
CA THR A 289 -2.56 9.88 14.14
C THR A 289 -2.65 8.49 14.79
N VAL A 290 -3.82 7.86 14.74
CA VAL A 290 -4.08 6.56 15.38
C VAL A 290 -4.87 5.68 14.43
N GLY A 291 -4.55 4.40 14.38
CA GLY A 291 -5.36 3.35 13.77
C GLY A 291 -5.95 2.42 14.82
N ARG A 292 -7.14 1.87 14.52
CA ARG A 292 -7.78 0.83 15.33
C ARG A 292 -8.17 -0.32 14.43
N ILE A 293 -7.68 -1.51 14.73
CA ILE A 293 -8.20 -2.74 14.14
C ILE A 293 -9.34 -3.20 15.03
N HIS A 294 -10.55 -3.28 14.49
CA HIS A 294 -11.72 -3.81 15.16
C HIS A 294 -11.92 -5.27 14.81
N MET A 295 -12.38 -6.07 15.77
CA MET A 295 -12.57 -7.51 15.64
C MET A 295 -13.88 -7.92 16.33
N ALA A 296 -14.67 -8.78 15.70
CA ALA A 296 -15.86 -9.37 16.31
C ALA A 296 -16.14 -10.76 15.72
N PRO A 297 -16.56 -11.75 16.55
CA PRO A 297 -16.99 -13.04 16.03
C PRO A 297 -18.28 -12.88 15.21
N PHE A 298 -18.42 -13.64 14.12
CA PHE A 298 -19.61 -13.61 13.27
C PHE A 298 -20.21 -15.00 13.04
N SER A 299 -21.48 -15.02 12.63
CA SER A 299 -22.21 -16.21 12.23
C SER A 299 -22.82 -16.00 10.84
N ASP A 300 -22.25 -16.63 9.82
CA ASP A 300 -22.74 -16.61 8.44
C ASP A 300 -22.65 -18.02 7.82
N GLU A 301 -23.76 -18.76 7.90
CA GLU A 301 -23.87 -20.11 7.36
C GLU A 301 -23.71 -20.13 5.83
N PHE A 302 -24.23 -19.11 5.14
CA PHE A 302 -24.18 -19.03 3.69
C PHE A 302 -22.74 -18.89 3.20
N LEU A 303 -21.95 -18.01 3.82
CA LEU A 303 -20.53 -17.88 3.50
C LEU A 303 -19.78 -19.19 3.76
N PHE A 304 -20.01 -19.82 4.91
CA PHE A 304 -19.34 -21.06 5.26
C PHE A 304 -19.62 -22.17 4.24
N ILE A 305 -20.89 -22.36 3.87
CA ILE A 305 -21.29 -23.34 2.84
C ILE A 305 -20.70 -22.97 1.47
N GLU A 306 -20.69 -21.70 1.09
CA GLU A 306 -20.11 -21.23 -0.17
C GLU A 306 -18.62 -21.62 -0.28
N MET A 307 -17.84 -21.39 0.80
CA MET A 307 -16.43 -21.76 0.85
C MET A 307 -16.23 -23.28 0.82
N ALA A 308 -17.00 -24.02 1.62
CA ALA A 308 -16.93 -25.48 1.64
C ALA A 308 -17.30 -26.10 0.28
N ASN A 309 -18.29 -25.53 -0.42
CA ASN A 309 -18.76 -26.03 -1.71
C ASN A 309 -17.73 -25.89 -2.83
N LYS A 310 -16.84 -24.87 -2.80
CA LYS A 310 -15.76 -24.74 -3.78
C LYS A 310 -14.84 -25.97 -3.81
N ALA A 311 -14.61 -26.57 -2.65
CA ALA A 311 -13.80 -27.79 -2.53
C ALA A 311 -14.47 -29.02 -3.15
N LEU A 312 -15.81 -29.05 -3.26
CA LEU A 312 -16.54 -30.24 -3.73
C LEU A 312 -16.21 -30.62 -5.18
N PHE A 313 -15.73 -29.68 -6.00
CA PHE A 313 -15.20 -29.99 -7.33
C PHE A 313 -14.16 -31.13 -7.28
N TRP A 314 -13.33 -31.16 -6.24
CA TRP A 314 -12.28 -32.16 -6.08
C TRP A 314 -12.79 -33.53 -5.59
N GLN A 315 -14.08 -33.67 -5.24
CA GLN A 315 -14.65 -34.97 -4.84
C GLN A 315 -15.05 -35.87 -6.02
N GLN A 316 -14.76 -35.45 -7.26
CA GLN A 316 -15.07 -36.23 -8.46
C GLN A 316 -14.16 -37.46 -8.59
N GLN A 317 -14.75 -38.65 -8.50
CA GLN A 317 -14.02 -39.93 -8.67
C GLN A 317 -13.71 -40.27 -10.14
N ASN A 318 -14.35 -39.59 -11.10
CA ASN A 318 -14.14 -39.83 -12.52
C ASN A 318 -14.26 -38.52 -13.33
N TYR A 319 -13.24 -37.69 -13.26
CA TYR A 319 -13.06 -36.52 -14.11
C TYR A 319 -12.26 -36.92 -15.35
N TYR A 320 -12.98 -37.23 -16.45
CA TYR A 320 -12.37 -37.72 -17.70
C TYR A 320 -11.44 -38.95 -17.51
N GLY A 321 -11.81 -39.88 -16.64
CA GLY A 321 -11.02 -41.08 -16.32
C GLY A 321 -10.02 -40.90 -15.17
N VAL A 322 -10.01 -39.75 -14.50
CA VAL A 322 -9.10 -39.45 -13.38
C VAL A 322 -9.88 -39.22 -12.09
N ASP A 323 -9.47 -39.87 -10.99
CA ASP A 323 -10.01 -39.61 -9.65
C ASP A 323 -9.30 -38.40 -9.02
N LEU A 324 -10.04 -37.33 -8.73
CA LEU A 324 -9.52 -36.08 -8.16
C LEU A 324 -9.53 -36.07 -6.62
N THR A 325 -10.15 -37.06 -5.97
CA THR A 325 -10.45 -37.04 -4.52
C THR A 325 -9.21 -36.95 -3.65
N ALA A 326 -8.06 -37.42 -4.14
CA ALA A 326 -6.77 -37.29 -3.46
C ALA A 326 -6.38 -35.83 -3.12
N LEU A 327 -6.91 -34.85 -3.85
CA LEU A 327 -6.63 -33.42 -3.65
C LEU A 327 -7.71 -32.67 -2.85
N PHE A 328 -8.83 -33.32 -2.50
CA PHE A 328 -9.95 -32.67 -1.80
C PHE A 328 -9.53 -32.03 -0.48
N GLY A 329 -8.75 -32.73 0.34
CA GLY A 329 -8.30 -32.21 1.65
C GLY A 329 -7.44 -30.94 1.52
N SER A 330 -6.49 -30.95 0.58
CA SER A 330 -5.63 -29.78 0.31
C SER A 330 -6.42 -28.61 -0.27
N ALA A 331 -7.36 -28.87 -1.19
CA ALA A 331 -8.23 -27.83 -1.74
C ALA A 331 -9.14 -27.22 -0.66
N HIS A 332 -9.76 -28.06 0.17
CA HIS A 332 -10.60 -27.62 1.29
C HIS A 332 -9.81 -26.72 2.24
N GLN A 333 -8.62 -27.15 2.66
CA GLN A 333 -7.75 -26.32 3.49
C GLN A 333 -7.37 -25.00 2.79
N GLY A 334 -7.01 -25.06 1.49
CA GLY A 334 -6.66 -23.88 0.70
C GLY A 334 -7.77 -22.82 0.67
N TYR A 335 -9.03 -23.22 0.45
CA TYR A 335 -10.16 -22.29 0.47
C TYR A 335 -10.38 -21.65 1.84
N PHE A 336 -10.23 -22.41 2.94
CA PHE A 336 -10.34 -21.88 4.31
C PHE A 336 -9.09 -21.13 4.79
N SER A 337 -8.00 -21.13 4.02
CA SER A 337 -6.81 -20.28 4.27
C SER A 337 -6.88 -18.93 3.56
N GLN A 338 -7.95 -18.63 2.82
CA GLN A 338 -8.16 -17.33 2.20
C GLN A 338 -9.06 -16.46 3.08
N PRO A 339 -8.59 -15.29 3.55
CA PRO A 339 -9.47 -14.32 4.18
C PRO A 339 -10.44 -13.77 3.13
N VAL A 340 -11.70 -13.56 3.51
CA VAL A 340 -12.74 -13.07 2.60
C VAL A 340 -12.85 -11.56 2.72
N VAL A 341 -12.79 -10.85 1.61
CA VAL A 341 -12.97 -9.39 1.55
C VAL A 341 -14.33 -9.08 0.94
N ASP A 342 -15.26 -8.57 1.75
CA ASP A 342 -16.57 -8.07 1.31
C ASP A 342 -17.25 -7.18 2.34
N ALA A 343 -18.36 -6.57 1.91
CA ALA A 343 -19.29 -5.89 2.80
C ALA A 343 -20.32 -6.88 3.34
N PHE A 344 -20.61 -6.80 4.64
CA PHE A 344 -21.59 -7.66 5.29
C PHE A 344 -22.49 -6.90 6.26
N ASP A 345 -23.63 -7.51 6.58
CA ASP A 345 -24.60 -6.93 7.51
C ASP A 345 -24.10 -7.05 8.96
N PRO A 346 -24.00 -5.94 9.73
CA PRO A 346 -23.52 -5.98 11.11
C PRO A 346 -24.37 -6.86 12.05
N ARG A 347 -25.61 -7.22 11.67
CA ARG A 347 -26.45 -8.19 12.41
C ARG A 347 -25.88 -9.61 12.44
N LEU A 348 -24.91 -9.93 11.57
CA LEU A 348 -24.21 -11.22 11.58
C LEU A 348 -23.18 -11.32 12.72
N LEU A 349 -22.87 -10.21 13.41
CA LEU A 349 -21.95 -10.20 14.55
C LEU A 349 -22.58 -10.88 15.77
N VAL A 350 -21.81 -11.76 16.40
CA VAL A 350 -22.22 -12.58 17.55
C VAL A 350 -21.94 -11.89 18.88
N ALA A 351 -21.05 -10.90 18.89
CA ALA A 351 -20.69 -10.11 20.06
C ALA A 351 -20.35 -8.66 19.66
N PRO A 352 -20.41 -7.70 20.60
CA PRO A 352 -19.85 -6.37 20.38
C PRO A 352 -18.36 -6.45 19.99
N PRO A 353 -17.90 -5.56 19.11
CA PRO A 353 -16.50 -5.57 18.69
C PRO A 353 -15.56 -5.13 19.81
N MET A 354 -14.37 -5.71 19.81
CA MET A 354 -13.20 -5.16 20.50
C MET A 354 -12.30 -4.48 19.48
N PHE A 355 -11.30 -3.72 19.94
CA PHE A 355 -10.30 -3.14 19.05
C PHE A 355 -8.88 -3.21 19.63
N HIS A 356 -7.90 -3.28 18.74
CA HIS A 356 -6.48 -3.11 19.03
C HIS A 356 -6.03 -1.75 18.47
N THR A 357 -5.33 -0.97 19.29
CA THR A 357 -4.93 0.41 18.94
C THR A 357 -3.48 0.44 18.48
N ILE A 358 -3.25 1.09 17.34
CA ILE A 358 -1.96 1.35 16.73
C ILE A 358 -1.75 2.86 16.79
N ASP A 359 -0.90 3.33 17.69
CA ASP A 359 -0.56 4.76 17.80
C ASP A 359 0.66 5.06 16.91
N PHE A 360 0.42 5.72 15.78
CA PHE A 360 1.47 6.03 14.81
C PHE A 360 2.47 7.04 15.34
N THR A 361 2.20 7.74 16.45
CA THR A 361 3.14 8.69 17.06
C THR A 361 4.18 8.02 17.95
N GLN A 362 3.89 6.80 18.45
CA GLN A 362 4.75 6.09 19.40
C GLN A 362 5.33 4.79 18.84
N MET A 363 4.59 4.09 17.96
CA MET A 363 5.03 2.79 17.46
C MET A 363 6.31 2.88 16.64
N LYS A 364 7.16 1.88 16.79
CA LYS A 364 8.36 1.71 15.98
C LYS A 364 8.07 0.80 14.79
N GLU A 365 8.97 0.84 13.82
CA GLU A 365 8.91 -0.02 12.64
C GLU A 365 8.81 -1.51 13.03
N GLU A 366 9.57 -1.93 14.05
CA GLU A 366 9.65 -3.33 14.48
C GLU A 366 8.35 -3.84 15.12
N ASP A 367 7.53 -2.95 15.69
CA ASP A 367 6.25 -3.29 16.30
C ASP A 367 5.24 -3.79 15.26
N PHE A 368 5.46 -3.51 13.98
CA PHE A 368 4.62 -3.98 12.88
C PHE A 368 5.02 -5.38 12.38
N TYR A 369 6.16 -5.94 12.78
CA TYR A 369 6.57 -7.26 12.28
C TYR A 369 5.74 -8.40 12.86
N GLU A 370 5.29 -8.23 14.10
CA GLU A 370 4.47 -9.20 14.83
C GLU A 370 3.44 -8.44 15.66
N ILE A 371 2.16 -8.57 15.29
CA ILE A 371 1.05 -7.97 16.03
C ILE A 371 0.26 -9.09 16.69
N ASP A 372 0.32 -9.14 18.02
CA ASP A 372 -0.36 -10.15 18.82
C ASP A 372 -1.53 -9.57 19.61
N VAL A 373 -2.74 -10.00 19.28
CA VAL A 373 -3.98 -9.52 19.90
C VAL A 373 -4.69 -10.68 20.62
N PRO A 374 -4.69 -10.71 21.97
CA PRO A 374 -5.52 -11.64 22.72
C PRO A 374 -6.99 -11.28 22.53
N LEU A 375 -7.81 -12.28 22.21
CA LEU A 375 -9.22 -12.11 21.91
C LEU A 375 -10.08 -12.50 23.11
N LYS A 376 -11.07 -11.67 23.42
CA LYS A 376 -12.05 -11.94 24.46
C LYS A 376 -13.40 -11.29 24.12
N PHE A 377 -14.42 -12.13 23.98
CA PHE A 377 -15.79 -11.71 23.67
C PHE A 377 -16.80 -12.40 24.58
N THR A 378 -17.98 -11.80 24.69
CA THR A 378 -19.16 -12.42 25.29
C THR A 378 -20.23 -12.56 24.22
N ALA A 379 -20.61 -13.80 23.89
CA ALA A 379 -21.63 -14.09 22.90
C ALA A 379 -22.96 -13.47 23.33
N SER A 380 -23.58 -12.70 22.45
CA SER A 380 -24.88 -12.05 22.69
C SER A 380 -26.06 -12.96 22.33
N MET A 381 -25.81 -14.05 21.64
CA MET A 381 -26.82 -14.97 21.13
C MET A 381 -26.29 -16.41 21.08
N CYS A 382 -27.20 -17.39 21.10
CA CYS A 382 -26.87 -18.79 20.85
C CYS A 382 -26.75 -19.02 19.35
N THR A 383 -25.59 -19.42 18.85
CA THR A 383 -25.37 -19.65 17.42
C THR A 383 -24.14 -20.51 17.14
N ARG A 384 -23.92 -20.83 15.86
CA ARG A 384 -22.69 -21.39 15.34
C ARG A 384 -21.77 -20.26 14.88
N LEU A 385 -20.65 -20.07 15.57
CA LEU A 385 -19.61 -19.12 15.25
C LEU A 385 -18.82 -19.61 14.05
N HIS A 386 -18.85 -18.82 12.98
CA HIS A 386 -18.22 -19.16 11.70
C HIS A 386 -16.86 -18.53 11.51
N GLY A 387 -16.51 -17.48 12.26
CA GLY A 387 -15.23 -16.82 12.12
C GLY A 387 -15.09 -15.53 12.90
N LEU A 388 -14.01 -14.81 12.59
CA LEU A 388 -13.73 -13.47 13.08
C LEU A 388 -13.85 -12.48 11.92
N ALA A 389 -14.66 -11.45 12.10
CA ALA A 389 -14.74 -10.32 11.20
C ALA A 389 -13.83 -9.20 11.72
N CYS A 390 -13.12 -8.55 10.81
CA CYS A 390 -12.20 -7.48 11.11
C CYS A 390 -12.40 -6.30 10.18
N TRP A 391 -12.23 -5.10 10.71
CA TRP A 391 -12.25 -3.84 9.97
C TRP A 391 -11.33 -2.84 10.69
N PHE A 392 -11.22 -1.62 10.19
CA PHE A 392 -10.43 -0.61 10.86
C PHE A 392 -11.03 0.78 10.82
N ASP A 393 -10.61 1.58 11.80
CA ASP A 393 -10.85 3.01 11.85
C ASP A 393 -9.50 3.73 11.95
N VAL A 394 -9.38 4.93 11.38
CA VAL A 394 -8.24 5.81 11.61
C VAL A 394 -8.71 7.18 12.08
N LEU A 395 -7.99 7.74 13.05
CA LEU A 395 -8.23 9.05 13.64
C LEU A 395 -7.25 10.07 13.08
N PHE A 396 -7.78 11.20 12.63
CA PHE A 396 -7.05 12.44 12.41
C PHE A 396 -7.22 13.33 13.64
N ASP A 397 -6.21 13.38 14.50
CA ASP A 397 -6.25 14.11 15.77
C ASP A 397 -5.83 15.59 15.59
N GLY A 398 -6.68 16.31 14.86
CA GLY A 398 -6.49 17.72 14.58
C GLY A 398 -6.75 18.64 15.78
N SER A 399 -6.11 19.81 15.81
CA SER A 399 -6.20 20.74 16.95
C SER A 399 -7.57 21.37 17.11
N THR A 400 -8.35 21.44 16.03
CA THR A 400 -9.68 22.04 16.02
C THR A 400 -10.76 20.96 16.15
N VAL A 401 -10.66 19.89 15.35
CA VAL A 401 -11.64 18.79 15.29
C VAL A 401 -10.94 17.45 15.10
N GLN A 402 -11.38 16.45 15.85
CA GLN A 402 -11.05 15.05 15.64
C GLN A 402 -11.95 14.44 14.56
N ARG A 403 -11.35 13.79 13.55
CA ARG A 403 -12.10 13.12 12.47
C ARG A 403 -11.74 11.65 12.40
N TRP A 404 -12.75 10.80 12.28
CA TRP A 404 -12.59 9.37 12.09
C TRP A 404 -12.96 8.98 10.67
N LEU A 405 -12.08 8.24 10.00
CA LEU A 405 -12.43 7.45 8.82
C LEU A 405 -12.69 6.03 9.33
N THR A 406 -13.89 5.50 9.08
CA THR A 406 -14.28 4.16 9.50
C THR A 406 -14.54 3.26 8.29
N THR A 407 -14.18 1.99 8.43
CA THR A 407 -14.53 0.92 7.48
C THR A 407 -15.49 -0.10 8.12
N ALA A 408 -16.18 0.29 9.20
CA ALA A 408 -17.07 -0.59 9.94
C ALA A 408 -18.24 -1.14 9.09
N PRO A 409 -18.68 -2.38 9.34
CA PRO A 409 -19.88 -2.90 8.70
C PRO A 409 -21.10 -2.05 9.06
N GLY A 410 -21.95 -1.75 8.07
CA GLY A 410 -23.10 -0.86 8.21
C GLY A 410 -22.79 0.64 8.03
N ALA A 411 -21.52 1.05 8.00
CA ALA A 411 -21.13 2.37 7.51
C ALA A 411 -21.12 2.38 5.96
N PRO A 412 -21.11 3.56 5.32
CA PRO A 412 -20.91 3.66 3.87
C PRO A 412 -19.66 2.88 3.43
N THR A 413 -19.82 2.00 2.44
CA THR A 413 -18.76 1.09 2.00
C THR A 413 -17.59 1.86 1.39
N THR A 414 -16.38 1.51 1.83
CA THR A 414 -15.11 1.95 1.25
C THR A 414 -14.52 0.83 0.39
N HIS A 415 -13.52 1.13 -0.42
CA HIS A 415 -12.86 0.10 -1.26
C HIS A 415 -12.12 -0.98 -0.46
N TRP A 416 -11.83 -0.73 0.83
CA TRP A 416 -11.22 -1.73 1.72
C TRP A 416 -12.21 -2.82 2.15
N TYR A 417 -13.52 -2.54 2.09
CA TYR A 417 -14.55 -3.42 2.64
C TYR A 417 -14.23 -3.83 4.09
N GLN A 418 -14.59 -5.06 4.47
CA GLN A 418 -14.17 -5.70 5.71
C GLN A 418 -13.49 -7.03 5.39
N ILE A 419 -12.76 -7.59 6.35
CA ILE A 419 -12.21 -8.95 6.27
C ILE A 419 -13.03 -9.90 7.12
N ARG A 420 -13.26 -11.12 6.61
CA ARG A 420 -13.82 -12.24 7.38
C ARG A 420 -12.90 -13.46 7.29
N CYS A 421 -12.34 -13.84 8.43
CA CYS A 421 -11.53 -15.05 8.60
C CYS A 421 -12.44 -16.20 9.00
N VAL A 422 -12.77 -17.08 8.06
CA VAL A 422 -13.73 -18.18 8.25
C VAL A 422 -13.03 -19.40 8.83
N LEU A 423 -13.55 -19.94 9.93
CA LEU A 423 -13.03 -21.15 10.55
C LEU A 423 -13.37 -22.38 9.72
N SER A 424 -12.41 -23.28 9.51
CA SER A 424 -12.66 -24.60 8.92
C SER A 424 -13.53 -25.49 9.82
N GLN A 425 -13.46 -25.28 11.14
CA GLN A 425 -14.31 -25.92 12.14
C GLN A 425 -15.06 -24.85 12.93
N PRO A 426 -16.35 -24.59 12.63
CA PRO A 426 -17.18 -23.67 13.39
C PRO A 426 -17.38 -24.10 14.85
N ILE A 427 -17.59 -23.14 15.75
CA ILE A 427 -17.71 -23.36 17.20
C ILE A 427 -19.15 -23.06 17.62
N TYR A 428 -19.75 -23.88 18.49
CA TYR A 428 -21.08 -23.58 19.04
C TYR A 428 -20.96 -22.77 20.32
N VAL A 429 -21.75 -21.70 20.42
CA VAL A 429 -21.75 -20.81 21.58
C VAL A 429 -23.18 -20.54 22.04
N MET A 430 -23.35 -20.38 23.36
CA MET A 430 -24.59 -19.95 23.99
C MET A 430 -24.55 -18.45 24.31
N ALA A 431 -25.71 -17.80 24.40
CA ALA A 431 -25.79 -16.43 24.88
C ALA A 431 -25.19 -16.31 26.30
N GLY A 432 -24.40 -15.26 26.53
CA GLY A 432 -23.64 -15.02 27.76
C GLY A 432 -22.32 -15.80 27.86
N GLN A 433 -22.00 -16.66 26.89
CA GLN A 433 -20.80 -17.47 26.93
C GLN A 433 -19.54 -16.67 26.54
N GLU A 434 -18.44 -16.92 27.24
CA GLU A 434 -17.14 -16.37 26.90
C GLU A 434 -16.53 -17.10 25.68
N ILE A 435 -16.05 -16.29 24.73
CA ILE A 435 -15.23 -16.72 23.59
C ILE A 435 -13.85 -16.10 23.80
N THR A 436 -12.81 -16.94 23.81
CA THR A 436 -11.42 -16.50 23.95
C THR A 436 -10.61 -16.89 22.72
N GLY A 437 -9.43 -16.30 22.56
CA GLY A 437 -8.61 -16.61 21.41
C GLY A 437 -7.37 -15.73 21.28
N ARG A 438 -6.77 -15.78 20.09
CA ARG A 438 -5.61 -14.98 19.70
C ARG A 438 -5.70 -14.70 18.20
N LEU A 439 -5.53 -13.44 17.82
CA LEU A 439 -5.28 -13.01 16.45
C LEU A 439 -3.83 -12.58 16.37
N HIS A 440 -3.03 -13.30 15.59
CA HIS A 440 -1.60 -13.09 15.49
C HIS A 440 -1.22 -12.81 14.04
N LEU A 441 -0.70 -11.62 13.77
CA LEU A 441 -0.31 -11.16 12.44
C LEU A 441 1.21 -11.15 12.34
N ILE A 442 1.76 -11.91 11.38
CA ILE A 442 3.21 -12.04 11.17
C ILE A 442 3.56 -11.50 9.78
N ALA A 443 4.36 -10.43 9.74
CA ALA A 443 4.80 -9.82 8.50
C ALA A 443 5.72 -10.76 7.71
N HIS A 444 5.60 -10.76 6.39
CA HIS A 444 6.51 -11.48 5.50
C HIS A 444 6.96 -10.64 4.31
N SER A 445 7.96 -11.14 3.57
CA SER A 445 8.66 -10.42 2.51
C SER A 445 7.83 -10.14 1.26
N ALA A 446 6.64 -10.74 1.14
CA ALA A 446 5.72 -10.50 0.04
C ALA A 446 4.87 -9.21 0.22
N GLN A 447 5.25 -8.31 1.14
CA GLN A 447 4.50 -7.09 1.51
C GLN A 447 3.11 -7.40 2.07
N SER A 448 3.02 -8.35 2.98
CA SER A 448 1.76 -8.76 3.60
C SER A 448 1.98 -9.45 4.94
N TYR A 449 0.90 -9.99 5.51
CA TYR A 449 0.85 -10.70 6.77
C TYR A 449 0.26 -12.10 6.62
N THR A 450 0.87 -13.04 7.32
CA THR A 450 0.22 -14.28 7.71
C THR A 450 -0.65 -14.02 8.93
N ILE A 451 -1.88 -14.52 8.92
CA ILE A 451 -2.83 -14.42 10.04
C ILE A 451 -2.97 -15.80 10.68
N ASP A 452 -2.48 -15.94 11.91
CA ASP A 452 -2.78 -17.10 12.75
C ASP A 452 -3.92 -16.73 13.71
N LEU A 453 -5.09 -17.33 13.48
CA LEU A 453 -6.30 -17.12 14.28
C LEU A 453 -6.59 -18.37 15.11
N THR A 454 -6.80 -18.19 16.41
CA THR A 454 -7.40 -19.20 17.27
C THR A 454 -8.62 -18.61 17.96
N LEU A 455 -9.74 -19.33 17.93
CA LEU A 455 -10.92 -19.05 18.72
C LEU A 455 -11.29 -20.28 19.54
N SER A 456 -11.78 -20.06 20.75
CA SER A 456 -12.13 -21.12 21.68
C SER A 456 -13.34 -20.76 22.53
N ALA A 457 -14.16 -21.76 22.82
CA ALA A 457 -15.30 -21.65 23.73
C ALA A 457 -15.57 -22.99 24.42
N LYS A 458 -16.05 -22.98 25.67
CA LYS A 458 -16.36 -24.21 26.41
C LYS A 458 -17.59 -24.92 25.84
N MET A 459 -17.56 -26.25 25.68
CA MET A 459 -18.72 -27.02 25.22
C MET A 459 -19.91 -26.91 26.17
N TRP A 460 -21.10 -26.80 25.60
CA TRP A 460 -22.36 -26.97 26.29
C TRP A 460 -23.09 -28.22 25.74
N GLY A 461 -23.39 -29.20 26.58
CA GLY A 461 -24.09 -30.43 26.15
C GLY A 461 -24.44 -31.39 27.29
N PRO A 462 -25.38 -32.33 27.11
CA PRO A 462 -25.71 -33.34 28.11
C PRO A 462 -24.49 -34.22 28.43
N GLY A 463 -24.02 -34.21 29.68
CA GLY A 463 -22.82 -34.91 30.13
C GLY A 463 -21.55 -34.07 30.14
N ALA A 464 -21.58 -32.85 29.61
CA ALA A 464 -20.53 -31.86 29.90
C ALA A 464 -20.77 -31.33 31.31
N SER A 465 -19.85 -31.59 32.24
CA SER A 465 -19.78 -30.79 33.47
C SER A 465 -19.70 -29.31 33.07
N GLN A 466 -20.39 -28.45 33.83
CA GLN A 466 -20.30 -27.00 33.69
C GLN A 466 -18.80 -26.61 33.63
N GLY A 467 -18.26 -26.43 32.42
CA GLY A 467 -16.89 -25.98 32.18
C GLY A 467 -15.82 -27.00 31.71
N GLY A 468 -16.13 -28.21 31.26
CA GLY A 468 -15.11 -29.26 31.04
C GLY A 468 -14.29 -29.23 29.72
N ILE A 469 -14.94 -29.22 28.54
CA ILE A 469 -14.26 -29.45 27.25
C ILE A 469 -14.17 -28.14 26.47
N LEU A 470 -12.97 -27.75 26.04
CA LEU A 470 -12.75 -26.55 25.23
C LEU A 470 -12.88 -26.91 23.74
N GLN A 471 -13.87 -26.34 23.04
CA GLN A 471 -13.85 -26.32 21.58
C GLN A 471 -12.85 -25.26 21.16
N SER A 472 -11.89 -25.63 20.31
CA SER A 472 -10.93 -24.69 19.74
C SER A 472 -10.86 -24.91 18.25
N SER A 473 -10.75 -23.81 17.52
CA SER A 473 -10.54 -23.80 16.07
C SER A 473 -9.39 -22.87 15.77
N THR A 474 -8.36 -23.42 15.13
CA THR A 474 -7.15 -22.69 14.73
C THR A 474 -7.03 -22.72 13.22
N CYS A 475 -6.86 -21.56 12.62
CA CYS A 475 -6.76 -21.38 11.17
C CYS A 475 -5.61 -20.44 10.85
N LYS A 476 -4.97 -20.71 9.71
CA LYS A 476 -3.89 -19.89 9.16
C LYS A 476 -4.35 -19.32 7.83
N PHE A 477 -4.26 -18.01 7.69
CA PHE A 477 -4.62 -17.28 6.48
C PHE A 477 -3.42 -16.50 5.93
N ASP A 478 -3.44 -16.23 4.63
CA ASP A 478 -2.51 -15.31 4.00
C ASP A 478 -3.27 -14.07 3.51
N LEU A 479 -2.90 -12.90 4.04
CA LEU A 479 -3.53 -11.62 3.69
C LEU A 479 -3.12 -11.14 2.29
N LYS A 480 -2.09 -11.74 1.66
CA LYS A 480 -1.62 -11.37 0.32
C LYS A 480 -2.62 -11.75 -0.77
N GLU A 481 -3.29 -12.88 -0.61
CA GLU A 481 -4.20 -13.45 -1.60
C GLU A 481 -5.62 -13.66 -1.02
N PRO A 482 -6.32 -12.57 -0.66
CA PRO A 482 -7.67 -12.66 -0.15
C PRO A 482 -8.65 -13.07 -1.25
N TYR A 483 -9.75 -13.70 -0.83
CA TYR A 483 -10.89 -13.94 -1.69
C TYR A 483 -11.81 -12.71 -1.71
N TYR A 484 -11.76 -11.92 -2.78
CA TYR A 484 -12.69 -10.81 -3.00
C TYR A 484 -14.07 -11.34 -3.39
N ARG A 485 -15.02 -11.24 -2.47
CA ARG A 485 -16.39 -11.71 -2.66
C ARG A 485 -17.29 -10.55 -3.06
N MET A 486 -17.42 -10.34 -4.37
CA MET A 486 -18.37 -9.37 -4.91
C MET A 486 -19.79 -9.92 -4.73
N SER A 487 -20.48 -9.52 -3.68
CA SER A 487 -21.93 -9.69 -3.61
C SER A 487 -22.56 -8.86 -4.73
N GLN A 488 -23.41 -9.47 -5.57
CA GLN A 488 -24.33 -8.66 -6.38
C GLN A 488 -25.09 -7.76 -5.39
N PRO A 489 -25.18 -6.44 -5.61
CA PRO A 489 -25.87 -5.56 -4.68
C PRO A 489 -27.30 -6.05 -4.52
N GLN A 490 -27.61 -6.67 -3.37
CA GLN A 490 -28.99 -6.83 -2.96
C GLN A 490 -29.47 -5.42 -2.64
N ALA A 491 -30.38 -4.91 -3.46
CA ALA A 491 -31.06 -3.66 -3.20
C ALA A 491 -31.73 -3.77 -1.83
N TYR A 492 -31.19 -3.09 -0.82
CA TYR A 492 -31.89 -2.88 0.43
C TYR A 492 -33.07 -1.95 0.09
N PRO A 493 -34.33 -2.38 0.24
CA PRO A 493 -35.43 -1.46 0.08
C PRO A 493 -35.31 -0.40 1.18
N VAL A 494 -35.10 0.85 0.76
CA VAL A 494 -35.33 2.02 1.60
C VAL A 494 -36.75 1.87 2.15
N ALA A 495 -36.91 1.94 3.47
CA ALA A 495 -38.22 1.96 4.11
C ALA A 495 -39.02 3.11 3.50
N GLN A 496 -39.97 2.78 2.61
CA GLN A 496 -40.92 3.74 2.09
C GLN A 496 -41.80 4.18 3.25
N GLU A 497 -41.84 5.49 3.49
CA GLU A 497 -42.87 6.12 4.32
C GLU A 497 -44.26 5.60 3.91
N PRO A 498 -45.19 5.43 4.86
CA PRO A 498 -46.49 4.84 4.57
C PRO A 498 -47.23 5.69 3.52
N PRO A 499 -47.86 5.07 2.51
CA PRO A 499 -48.52 5.79 1.44
C PRO A 499 -49.70 6.60 1.98
N LEU A 500 -49.73 7.88 1.62
CA LEU A 500 -50.93 8.72 1.70
C LEU A 500 -52.09 8.01 0.98
N GLN A 501 -53.24 7.93 1.66
CA GLN A 501 -54.45 7.30 1.15
C GLN A 501 -54.87 7.90 -0.21
N PRO A 502 -55.31 7.08 -1.19
CA PRO A 502 -55.77 7.60 -2.47
C PRO A 502 -57.14 8.27 -2.32
N GLN A 503 -57.26 9.52 -2.76
CA GLN A 503 -58.56 10.10 -3.11
C GLN A 503 -59.14 9.35 -4.31
N GLU A 504 -60.38 8.90 -4.16
CA GLU A 504 -61.16 8.18 -5.17
C GLU A 504 -61.30 9.01 -6.46
N GLN A 505 -60.78 8.50 -7.57
CA GLN A 505 -61.21 8.87 -8.92
C GLN A 505 -62.09 7.75 -9.45
N LEU A 506 -63.38 8.07 -9.62
CA LEU A 506 -64.37 7.21 -10.27
C LEU A 506 -63.91 6.84 -11.69
N ASN A 507 -63.81 5.53 -11.94
CA ASN A 507 -63.67 4.99 -13.29
C ASN A 507 -65.03 5.05 -14.01
N THR A 508 -65.04 5.73 -15.15
CA THR A 508 -66.14 5.73 -16.13
C THR A 508 -66.17 4.42 -16.90
N GLN A 509 -67.03 3.49 -16.47
CA GLN A 509 -67.64 2.49 -17.35
C GLN A 509 -69.05 2.18 -16.82
N ASP A 510 -70.03 2.97 -17.27
CA ASP A 510 -71.40 2.47 -17.39
C ASP A 510 -72.13 3.17 -18.54
N MET A 511 -72.51 2.33 -19.50
CA MET A 511 -73.63 2.42 -20.42
C MET A 511 -73.78 3.62 -21.37
N GLN A 512 -73.42 3.34 -22.62
CA GLN A 512 -74.28 3.64 -23.77
C GLN A 512 -75.72 3.19 -23.47
N THR A 513 -76.64 4.12 -23.28
CA THR A 513 -77.98 4.15 -23.91
C THR A 513 -78.75 5.38 -23.43
N LYS A 514 -79.44 6.03 -24.38
CA LYS A 514 -80.44 7.11 -24.25
C LYS A 514 -79.91 8.55 -24.24
N ASN A 515 -79.94 9.16 -25.43
CA ASN A 515 -80.55 10.47 -25.75
C ASN A 515 -80.08 10.82 -27.18
N ASP A 516 -80.45 10.05 -28.21
CA ASP A 516 -81.66 10.31 -29.00
C ASP A 516 -82.82 10.91 -28.23
N GLU A 517 -82.75 12.22 -28.01
CA GLU A 517 -83.89 13.13 -28.04
C GLU A 517 -83.35 14.55 -27.87
N LEU A 518 -83.73 15.42 -28.81
CA LEU A 518 -83.65 16.89 -28.73
C LEU A 518 -82.35 17.55 -29.23
N GLU A 519 -81.89 17.10 -30.39
CA GLU A 519 -81.28 17.97 -31.41
C GLU A 519 -82.39 18.55 -32.32
N VAL A 520 -83.32 19.33 -31.75
CA VAL A 520 -84.22 20.23 -32.50
C VAL A 520 -84.53 21.41 -31.59
N GLU A 521 -84.38 22.64 -32.11
CA GLU A 521 -84.56 23.94 -31.44
C GLU A 521 -83.31 24.37 -30.63
N LEU A 522 -82.40 25.23 -31.05
CA LEU A 522 -82.56 26.48 -31.79
C LEU A 522 -81.24 26.88 -32.47
N LEU A 523 -81.21 26.74 -33.80
CA LEU A 523 -80.42 27.58 -34.69
C LEU A 523 -81.41 28.43 -35.48
N GLN A 524 -81.74 29.63 -34.98
CA GLN A 524 -82.27 30.71 -35.81
C GLN A 524 -81.66 32.06 -35.39
N GLN A 525 -80.93 32.63 -36.36
CA GLN A 525 -80.82 34.07 -36.69
C GLN A 525 -79.91 35.01 -35.85
N GLN A 526 -78.78 35.36 -36.51
CA GLN A 526 -78.09 36.66 -36.69
C GLN A 526 -77.84 37.69 -35.55
N PRO A 527 -76.78 38.53 -35.69
CA PRO A 527 -76.21 39.33 -34.60
C PRO A 527 -76.53 40.83 -34.67
N GLN A 528 -76.57 41.52 -33.53
CA GLN A 528 -76.27 42.96 -33.44
C GLN A 528 -75.64 43.35 -32.08
N ASN A 529 -74.45 43.95 -32.20
CA ASN A 529 -73.92 45.14 -31.52
C ASN A 529 -73.80 45.27 -29.98
N ALA A 530 -72.54 45.59 -29.64
CA ALA A 530 -72.07 46.77 -28.91
C ALA A 530 -71.72 46.65 -27.41
N SER A 531 -70.53 47.22 -27.14
CA SER A 531 -70.17 48.05 -25.96
C SER A 531 -70.03 47.38 -24.59
N THR A 532 -69.13 47.73 -23.68
CA THR A 532 -67.99 48.68 -23.57
C THR A 532 -67.47 48.51 -22.13
N GLN A 533 -66.14 48.55 -21.92
CA GLN A 533 -65.43 48.89 -20.66
C GLN A 533 -65.68 47.99 -19.43
N LEU A 534 -64.76 47.78 -18.49
CA LEU A 534 -63.51 48.45 -18.13
C LEU A 534 -62.62 47.43 -17.39
#